data_AF-A0A2Z2MHH5-F1
#
_entry.id   AF-A0A2Z2MHH5-F1
#
_cell.length_a   1.000
_cell.length_b   1.000
_cell.length_c   1.000
_cell.angle_alpha   90.00
_cell.angle_beta   90.00
_cell.angle_gamma   90.00
#
_symmetry.space_group_name_H-M   'P 1'
#
loop_
_entity.id
_entity.type
_entity.pdbx_description
1 polymer ?
#
loop_
_entity_poly.entity_id
_entity_poly.type
_entity_poly.pdbx_seq_one_letter_code
_entity_poly.pdbx_strand_id
1 'polypeptide(L)' 'MRKLIYGISIFLTAIALFWPIIYGNVSALHELPGNPVLQAIVGVLLFGGIAYFAYEEEGGEANEREELTAS' A
#
# COMPACT_ATOMS: atom_id res chain seq x y z
N MET A 1 -15.28 3.78 5.07
CA MET A 1 -13.99 3.98 5.77
C MET A 1 -12.90 3.05 5.22
N ARG A 2 -13.23 1.78 4.90
CA ARG A 2 -12.32 0.80 4.30
C ARG A 2 -11.78 1.19 2.90
N LYS A 3 -12.62 1.69 1.99
CA LYS A 3 -12.17 2.29 0.71
C LYS A 3 -11.13 3.39 0.87
N LEU A 4 -11.20 4.15 1.97
CA LEU A 4 -10.24 5.20 2.29
C LEU A 4 -8.93 4.60 2.82
N ILE A 5 -8.99 3.52 3.62
CA ILE A 5 -7.83 2.73 4.06
C ILE A 5 -7.14 2.07 2.87
N TYR A 6 -7.89 1.45 1.95
CA TYR A 6 -7.37 0.89 0.71
C TYR A 6 -6.65 1.97 -0.11
N GLY A 7 -7.32 3.11 -0.35
CA GLY A 7 -6.74 4.22 -1.12
C GLY A 7 -5.46 4.77 -0.51
N ILE A 8 -5.44 5.02 0.81
CA ILE A 8 -4.24 5.49 1.51
C ILE A 8 -3.14 4.43 1.47
N SER A 9 -3.46 3.16 1.68
CA SER A 9 -2.49 2.05 1.68
C SER A 9 -1.84 1.90 0.30
N ILE A 10 -2.61 1.97 -0.77
CA ILE A 10 -2.09 1.96 -2.15
C ILE A 10 -1.16 3.16 -2.38
N PHE A 11 -1.56 4.36 -1.95
CA PHE A 11 -0.74 5.56 -2.09
C PHE A 11 0.59 5.46 -1.32
N LEU A 12 0.56 4.97 -0.07
CA LEU A 12 1.77 4.73 0.74
C LEU A 12 2.66 3.63 0.13
N THR A 13 2.05 2.59 -0.42
CA THR A 13 2.78 1.53 -1.15
C THR A 13 3.51 2.11 -2.35
N ALA A 14 2.86 2.99 -3.11
CA ALA A 14 3.48 3.67 -4.25
C ALA A 14 4.68 4.52 -3.79
N ILE A 15 4.54 5.31 -2.72
CA ILE A 15 5.66 6.08 -2.15
C ILE A 15 6.81 5.16 -1.75
N ALA A 16 6.52 4.02 -1.12
CA ALA A 16 7.53 3.05 -0.69
C ALA A 16 8.33 2.49 -1.87
N LEU A 17 7.70 2.22 -3.03
CA LEU A 17 8.41 1.78 -4.24
C LEU A 17 9.44 2.80 -4.73
N PHE A 18 9.12 4.09 -4.62
CA PHE A 18 10.03 5.17 -5.00
C PHE A 18 10.99 5.59 -3.89
N TRP A 19 10.89 4.99 -2.69
CA TRP A 19 11.71 5.37 -1.54
C TRP A 19 13.22 5.40 -1.81
N PRO A 20 13.84 4.42 -2.53
CA PRO A 20 15.27 4.49 -2.80
C PRO A 20 15.67 5.68 -3.68
N ILE A 21 14.80 6.08 -4.59
CA ILE A 21 15.01 7.24 -5.46
C ILE A 21 14.84 8.53 -4.67
N ILE A 22 13.85 8.60 -3.78
CA ILE A 22 13.63 9.74 -2.90
C ILE A 22 14.82 9.91 -1.95
N TYR A 23 15.28 8.80 -1.34
CA TYR A 23 16.41 8.79 -0.42
C TYR A 23 17.70 9.31 -1.07
N GLY A 24 18.00 8.89 -2.31
CA GLY A 24 19.21 9.34 -3.02
C GLY A 24 19.17 10.78 -3.54
N ASN A 25 17.98 11.36 -3.72
CA ASN A 25 17.82 12.73 -4.24
C ASN A 25 17.63 13.79 -3.15
N VAL A 26 17.24 13.39 -1.94
CA VAL A 26 16.99 14.32 -0.83
C VAL A 26 18.15 14.24 0.16
N SER A 27 19.02 15.24 0.15
CA SER A 27 20.21 15.28 0.99
C SER A 27 19.92 15.17 2.50
N ALA A 28 18.75 15.63 2.95
CA ALA A 28 18.32 15.52 4.35
C ALA A 28 18.04 14.07 4.78
N LEU A 29 17.71 13.16 3.85
CA LEU A 29 17.44 11.76 4.16
C LEU A 29 18.73 10.95 4.32
N HIS A 30 19.88 11.46 3.84
CA HIS A 30 21.17 10.77 4.00
C HIS A 30 21.64 10.65 5.46
N GLU A 31 21.08 11.46 6.37
CA GLU A 31 21.36 11.37 7.80
C GLU A 31 20.59 10.23 8.49
N LEU A 32 19.58 9.64 7.83
CA LEU A 32 18.81 8.54 8.40
C LEU A 32 19.59 7.23 8.29
N PRO A 33 19.88 6.55 9.41
CA PRO A 33 20.55 5.26 9.35
C PRO A 33 19.63 4.20 8.72
N GLY A 34 20.17 3.40 7.80
CA GLY A 34 19.47 2.24 7.24
C GLY A 34 19.79 1.97 5.78
N ASN A 35 19.28 0.85 5.26
CA ASN A 35 19.34 0.53 3.84
C ASN A 35 18.02 0.98 3.17
N PRO A 36 18.04 1.95 2.24
CA PRO A 36 16.84 2.50 1.63
C PRO A 36 16.06 1.46 0.81
N VAL A 37 16.74 0.47 0.22
CA VAL A 37 16.10 -0.64 -0.49
C VAL A 37 15.34 -1.53 0.48
N LEU A 38 15.92 -1.82 1.64
CA LEU A 38 15.25 -2.64 2.66
C LEU A 38 14.03 -1.92 3.23
N GLN A 39 14.13 -0.60 3.47
CA GLN A 39 13.01 0.23 3.90
C GLN A 39 11.87 0.23 2.86
N ALA A 40 12.22 0.31 1.57
CA ALA A 40 11.26 0.22 0.48
C ALA A 40 10.53 -1.13 0.47
N ILE A 41 11.26 -2.24 0.56
CA ILE A 41 10.69 -3.60 0.60
C ILE A 41 9.73 -3.74 1.78
N VAL A 42 10.16 -3.32 2.98
CA VAL A 42 9.33 -3.39 4.19
C VAL A 42 8.06 -2.55 4.03
N GLY A 43 8.17 -1.32 3.51
CA GLY A 43 7.03 -0.45 3.27
C GLY A 43 6.04 -1.05 2.26
N VAL A 44 6.52 -1.62 1.16
CA VAL A 44 5.68 -2.27 0.15
C VAL A 44 4.94 -3.48 0.75
N LEU A 45 5.61 -4.32 1.53
CA LEU A 45 4.98 -5.47 2.16
C LEU A 45 3.94 -5.06 3.19
N LEU A 46 4.23 -4.05 4.03
CA LEU A 46 3.31 -3.54 5.04
C LEU A 46 2.06 -2.91 4.40
N PHE A 47 2.25 -1.90 3.56
CA PHE A 47 1.12 -1.14 3.01
C PHE A 47 0.41 -1.91 1.90
N GLY A 48 1.15 -2.67 1.09
CA GLY A 48 0.57 -3.54 0.07
C GLY A 48 -0.23 -4.67 0.69
N GLY A 49 0.26 -5.26 1.79
CA GLY A 49 -0.49 -6.26 2.55
C GLY A 49 -1.79 -5.70 3.14
N ILE A 50 -1.74 -4.52 3.77
CA ILE A 50 -2.94 -3.86 4.29
C ILE A 50 -3.94 -3.55 3.16
N ALA A 51 -3.45 -3.06 2.02
CA ALA A 51 -4.29 -2.81 0.84
C ALA A 51 -4.92 -4.10 0.31
N TYR A 52 -4.17 -5.20 0.26
CA TYR A 52 -4.66 -6.50 -0.20
C TYR A 52 -5.80 -7.01 0.68
N PHE A 53 -5.63 -7.02 2.01
CA PHE A 53 -6.70 -7.43 2.93
C PHE A 53 -7.91 -6.49 2.87
N ALA A 54 -7.69 -5.17 2.78
CA ALA A 54 -8.78 -4.21 2.65
C ALA A 54 -9.58 -4.40 1.35
N TYR A 55 -8.91 -4.81 0.26
CA TYR A 55 -9.55 -5.09 -1.02
C TYR A 55 -10.33 -6.39 -1.03
N GLU A 56 -9.77 -7.48 -0.47
CA GLU A 56 -10.42 -8.80 -0.45
C GLU A 56 -11.75 -8.76 0.34
N GLU A 57 -11.81 -7.97 1.41
CA GLU A 57 -13.00 -7.80 2.24
C GLU A 57 -14.07 -6.90 1.57
N GLU A 58 -13.69 -5.89 0.77
CA GLU A 58 -14.64 -5.11 -0.04
C GLU A 58 -15.09 -5.86 -1.31
N GLY A 59 -14.22 -6.69 -1.88
CA GLY A 59 -14.50 -7.52 -3.05
C GLY A 59 -15.47 -8.66 -2.76
N GLY A 60 -15.40 -9.26 -1.56
CA GLY A 60 -16.37 -10.26 -1.11
C GLY A 60 -17.80 -9.71 -1.02
N GLU A 61 -17.98 -8.51 -0.47
CA GLU A 61 -19.31 -7.88 -0.36
C GLU A 61 -19.87 -7.39 -1.71
N ALA A 62 -19.00 -6.98 -2.65
CA ALA A 62 -19.42 -6.58 -3.99
C ALA A 62 -19.85 -7.80 -4.84
N ASN A 63 -19.15 -8.92 -4.72
CA ASN A 63 -19.46 -10.16 -5.43
C ASN A 63 -20.74 -10.83 -4.90
N GLU A 64 -20.95 -10.83 -3.57
CA GLU A 64 -22.18 -11.35 -2.94
C GLU A 64 -23.42 -10.54 -3.35
N ARG A 65 -23.28 -9.22 -3.54
CA ARG A 65 -24.38 -8.38 -4.07
C ARG A 65 -24.68 -8.60 -5.55
N GLU A 66 -23.67 -8.86 -6.39
CA GLU A 66 -23.91 -9.20 -7.80
C GLU A 66 -24.63 -10.55 -7.93
N GLU A 67 -24.26 -11.54 -7.12
CA GLU A 67 -24.89 -12.88 -7.10
C GLU A 67 -26.36 -12.83 -6.62
N LEU A 68 -26.67 -12.01 -5.62
CA LEU A 68 -28.04 -11.80 -5.12
C LEU A 68 -28.95 -11.04 -6.09
N THR A 69 -28.41 -10.24 -7.01
CA THR A 69 -29.21 -9.58 -8.07
C THR A 69 -29.39 -10.43 -9.33
N ALA A 70 -28.70 -11.56 -9.42
CA ALA A 70 -28.77 -12.50 -10.52
C ALA A 70 -29.71 -13.71 -10.25
N SER A 71 -30.31 -13.82 -9.06
CA SER A 71 -31.42 -14.75 -8.73
C SER A 71 -32.76 -14.04 -8.67
#